data_AF-A0A3C0M8V9-F1
#
_entry.id   AF-A0A3C0M8V9-F1
#
_cell.length_a   1.000
_cell.length_b   1.000
_cell.length_c   1.000
_cell.angle_alpha   90.00
_cell.angle_beta   90.00
_cell.angle_gamma   90.00
#
_symmetry.space_group_name_H-M   'P 1'
#
loop_
_entity.id
_entity.type
_entity.pdbx_description
1 polymer ?
#
loop_
_entity_poly.entity_id
_entity_poly.type
_entity_poly.pdbx_seq_one_letter_code
_entity_poly.pdbx_strand_id
1 'polypeptide(L)'
;MAISKRNPAKEKLPSFAGDVAGRFPDIWEAYSALGDAAAASGPLTVREQRLVKLALAIGAGSEGATHSHARRGQKEGLDAHSMRQVALLGITSLGWSQAMRGLAWIEDVTEKASKKPKRR
;
A
#
# COMPACT_ATOMS: atom_id res chain seq x y z
N MET A 1 -11.50 37.04 -4.71
CA MET A 1 -11.84 35.60 -4.86
C MET A 1 -10.83 34.80 -4.04
N ALA A 2 -11.24 34.26 -2.89
CA ALA A 2 -10.38 33.43 -2.07
C ALA A 2 -10.41 31.99 -2.61
N ILE A 3 -9.26 31.50 -3.06
CA ILE A 3 -9.09 30.09 -3.41
C ILE A 3 -9.04 29.31 -2.10
N SER A 4 -10.12 28.59 -1.80
CA SER A 4 -10.22 27.66 -0.69
C SER A 4 -9.13 26.59 -0.84
N LYS A 5 -8.04 26.73 -0.06
CA LYS A 5 -7.02 25.69 0.07
C LYS A 5 -7.69 24.48 0.72
N ARG A 6 -7.82 23.38 -0.02
CA ARG A 6 -8.27 22.10 0.55
C ARG A 6 -7.35 21.76 1.71
N ASN A 7 -7.93 21.54 2.88
CA ASN A 7 -7.24 21.12 4.08
C ASN A 7 -7.09 19.59 4.05
N PRO A 8 -5.89 19.01 3.89
CA PRO A 8 -5.70 17.55 3.83
C PRO A 8 -5.82 16.87 5.21
N ALA A 9 -6.11 17.60 6.29
CA ALA A 9 -6.11 17.08 7.66
C ALA A 9 -7.41 16.34 8.08
N LYS A 10 -8.02 15.52 7.22
CA LYS A 10 -9.17 14.68 7.62
C LYS A 10 -9.13 13.26 7.04
N GLU A 11 -8.10 12.49 7.41
CA GLU A 11 -8.25 11.04 7.63
C GLU A 11 -7.34 10.69 8.83
N LYS A 12 -7.93 10.31 9.96
CA LYS A 12 -7.18 9.84 11.14
C LYS A 12 -6.38 8.61 10.74
N LEU A 13 -5.07 8.73 10.61
CA LEU A 13 -4.17 7.59 10.44
C LEU A 13 -3.08 7.67 11.49
N PRO A 14 -3.13 6.87 12.58
CA PRO A 14 -1.98 6.69 13.45
C PRO A 14 -1.00 5.80 12.69
N SER A 15 -0.26 6.41 11.78
CA SER A 15 0.89 5.79 11.14
C SER A 15 2.01 6.81 11.17
N PHE A 16 3.21 6.36 11.48
CA PHE A 16 4.41 7.21 11.51
C PHE A 16 4.54 8.11 10.26
N ALA A 17 4.11 7.63 9.09
CA ALA A 17 4.08 8.42 7.86
C ALA A 17 3.13 9.63 7.93
N GLY A 18 1.97 9.51 8.56
CA GLY A 18 1.03 10.61 8.77
C GLY A 18 1.58 11.68 9.72
N ASP A 19 2.27 11.26 10.78
CA ASP A 19 2.93 12.17 11.71
C ASP A 19 4.08 12.93 11.03
N VAL A 20 4.87 12.25 10.20
CA VAL A 20 5.93 12.86 9.38
C VAL A 20 5.33 13.88 8.40
N ALA A 21 4.21 13.57 7.75
CA ALA A 21 3.53 14.49 6.84
C ALA A 21 3.06 15.77 7.55
N GLY A 22 2.56 15.66 8.79
CA GLY A 22 2.18 16.83 9.59
C GLY A 22 3.37 17.66 10.06
N ARG A 23 4.50 17.02 10.37
CA ARG A 23 5.73 17.69 10.85
C ARG A 23 6.54 18.34 9.74
N PHE A 24 6.51 17.77 8.52
CA PHE A 24 7.30 18.21 7.38
C PHE A 24 6.43 18.31 6.11
N PRO A 25 5.50 19.28 6.05
CA PRO A 25 4.49 19.35 4.99
C PRO A 25 5.09 19.55 3.59
N ASP A 26 6.11 20.38 3.44
CA ASP A 26 6.72 20.66 2.13
C ASP A 26 7.42 19.42 1.54
N ILE A 27 8.06 18.62 2.39
CA ILE A 27 8.67 17.33 1.99
C ILE A 27 7.57 16.36 1.55
N TRP A 28 6.47 16.29 2.31
CA TRP A 28 5.35 15.42 1.98
C TRP A 28 4.67 15.83 0.67
N GLU A 29 4.51 17.13 0.43
CA GLU A 29 3.93 17.66 -0.80
C GLU A 29 4.81 17.32 -2.01
N ALA A 30 6.12 17.59 -1.93
CA ALA A 30 7.07 17.25 -3.00
C ALA A 30 7.11 15.74 -3.28
N TYR A 31 7.15 14.92 -2.23
CA TYR A 31 7.14 13.46 -2.35
C TYR A 31 5.84 12.95 -2.99
N SER A 32 4.70 13.51 -2.59
CA SER A 32 3.39 13.12 -3.15
C SER A 32 3.28 13.52 -4.62
N ALA A 33 3.71 14.73 -4.98
CA ALA A 33 3.73 15.20 -6.37
C ALA A 33 4.62 14.31 -7.27
N LEU A 34 5.78 13.88 -6.78
CA LEU A 34 6.61 12.90 -7.48
C LEU A 34 5.88 11.56 -7.68
N GLY A 35 5.19 11.08 -6.63
CA GLY A 35 4.39 9.86 -6.69
C GLY A 35 3.29 9.91 -7.75
N ASP A 36 2.61 11.05 -7.88
CA ASP A 36 1.56 11.29 -8.87
C ASP A 36 2.14 11.39 -10.29
N ALA A 37 3.25 12.12 -10.46
CA ALA A 37 3.94 12.23 -11.75
C ALA A 37 4.42 10.86 -12.24
N ALA A 38 5.01 10.05 -11.36
CA ALA A 38 5.44 8.69 -11.68
C ALA A 38 4.26 7.75 -11.99
N ALA A 39 3.11 7.94 -11.34
CA ALA A 39 1.89 7.18 -11.64
C ALA A 39 1.29 7.54 -13.02
N ALA A 40 1.43 8.79 -13.45
CA ALA A 40 0.91 9.28 -14.72
C ALA A 40 1.85 9.04 -15.92
N SER A 41 3.09 8.59 -15.69
CA SER A 41 4.14 8.56 -16.73
C SER A 41 4.05 7.38 -17.70
N GLY A 42 3.02 6.54 -17.63
CA GLY A 42 2.97 5.31 -18.43
C GLY A 42 1.57 4.72 -18.55
N PRO A 43 1.44 3.59 -19.28
CA PRO A 43 0.14 3.04 -19.67
C PRO A 43 -0.53 2.19 -18.58
N LEU A 44 0.16 1.93 -17.46
CA LEU A 44 -0.37 1.05 -16.42
C LEU A 44 -1.61 1.66 -15.77
N THR A 45 -2.65 0.85 -15.68
CA THR A 45 -3.86 1.16 -14.92
C THR A 45 -3.55 1.31 -13.42
N VAL A 46 -4.44 1.98 -12.69
CA VAL A 46 -4.32 2.12 -11.22
C VAL A 46 -4.15 0.76 -10.54
N ARG A 47 -4.89 -0.26 -11.00
CA ARG A 47 -4.78 -1.65 -10.51
C ARG A 47 -3.37 -2.20 -10.72
N GLU A 48 -2.85 -2.11 -11.93
CA GLU A 48 -1.51 -2.63 -12.25
C GLU A 48 -0.43 -1.91 -11.46
N GLN A 49 -0.51 -0.58 -11.37
CA GLN A 49 0.44 0.21 -10.57
C GLN A 49 0.42 -0.20 -9.09
N ARG A 50 -0.76 -0.49 -8.53
CA ARG A 50 -0.90 -0.96 -7.15
C ARG A 50 -0.24 -2.31 -6.94
N LEU A 51 -0.49 -3.27 -7.84
CA LEU A 51 0.10 -4.61 -7.77
C LEU A 51 1.63 -4.57 -7.96
N VAL A 52 2.12 -3.76 -8.90
CA VAL A 52 3.58 -3.56 -9.11
C VAL A 52 4.23 -2.96 -7.87
N LYS A 53 3.65 -1.90 -7.29
CA LYS A 53 4.19 -1.28 -6.07
C LYS A 53 4.15 -2.25 -4.87
N LEU A 54 3.13 -3.10 -4.77
CA LEU A 54 3.07 -4.17 -3.77
C LEU A 54 4.20 -5.20 -3.99
N ALA A 55 4.42 -5.65 -5.22
CA ALA A 55 5.51 -6.57 -5.57
C ALA A 55 6.89 -5.97 -5.23
N LEU A 56 7.11 -4.69 -5.55
CA LEU A 56 8.34 -3.98 -5.22
C LEU A 56 8.56 -3.85 -3.71
N ALA A 57 7.50 -3.60 -2.94
CA ALA A 57 7.59 -3.55 -1.48
C ALA A 57 7.99 -4.91 -0.87
N ILE A 58 7.45 -6.01 -1.40
CA ILE A 58 7.82 -7.38 -1.01
C ILE A 58 9.29 -7.64 -1.37
N GLY A 59 9.69 -7.33 -2.61
CA GLY A 59 11.06 -7.52 -3.09
C GLY A 59 12.10 -6.68 -2.34
N ALA A 60 11.70 -5.48 -1.88
CA ALA A 60 12.53 -4.64 -1.01
C ALA A 60 12.54 -5.10 0.46
N GLY A 61 11.77 -6.12 0.83
CA GLY A 61 11.65 -6.61 2.20
C GLY A 61 11.03 -5.62 3.17
N SER A 62 10.20 -4.69 2.67
CA SER A 62 9.61 -3.64 3.50
C SER A 62 8.20 -4.01 3.95
N GLU A 63 8.07 -4.44 5.21
CA GLU A 63 6.78 -4.77 5.83
C GLU A 63 5.82 -3.57 5.82
N GLY A 64 6.30 -2.41 6.29
CA GLY A 64 5.48 -1.20 6.37
C GLY A 64 4.97 -0.75 4.99
N ALA A 65 5.79 -0.85 3.95
CA ALA A 65 5.36 -0.56 2.58
C ALA A 65 4.37 -1.62 2.08
N THR A 66 4.63 -2.91 2.34
CA THR A 66 3.72 -4.00 1.95
C THR A 66 2.34 -3.82 2.56
N HIS A 67 2.26 -3.54 3.87
CA HIS A 67 1.01 -3.20 4.55
C HIS A 67 0.32 -1.95 3.99
N SER A 68 1.10 -0.90 3.68
CA SER A 68 0.58 0.34 3.09
C SER A 68 -0.04 0.09 1.72
N HIS A 69 0.65 -0.65 0.85
CA HIS A 69 0.15 -1.00 -0.48
C HIS A 69 -1.04 -1.95 -0.40
N ALA A 70 -1.05 -2.93 0.51
CA ALA A 70 -2.22 -3.81 0.72
C ALA A 70 -3.47 -3.03 1.17
N ARG A 71 -3.35 -2.11 2.15
CA ARG A 71 -4.48 -1.29 2.61
C ARG A 71 -5.03 -0.39 1.50
N ARG A 72 -4.13 0.26 0.75
CA ARG A 72 -4.53 1.10 -0.40
C ARG A 72 -5.18 0.26 -1.50
N GLY A 73 -4.67 -0.95 -1.75
CA GLY A 73 -5.29 -1.89 -2.69
C GLY A 73 -6.73 -2.22 -2.33
N GLN A 74 -7.02 -2.51 -1.05
CA GLN A 74 -8.40 -2.69 -0.59
C GLN A 74 -9.26 -1.44 -0.81
N LYS A 75 -8.75 -0.25 -0.48
CA LYS A 75 -9.46 1.03 -0.72
C LYS A 75 -9.73 1.28 -2.22
N GLU A 76 -8.86 0.79 -3.09
CA GLU A 76 -8.98 0.86 -4.56
C GLU A 76 -9.82 -0.28 -5.15
N GLY A 77 -10.41 -1.16 -4.33
CA GLY A 77 -11.29 -2.24 -4.77
C GLY A 77 -10.58 -3.50 -5.28
N LEU A 78 -9.27 -3.65 -5.03
CA LEU A 78 -8.58 -4.90 -5.33
C LEU A 78 -9.03 -5.99 -4.35
N ASP A 79 -9.35 -7.16 -4.90
CA ASP A 79 -9.66 -8.33 -4.09
C ASP A 79 -8.40 -8.90 -3.41
N ALA A 80 -8.60 -9.57 -2.28
CA ALA A 80 -7.50 -10.16 -1.53
C ALA A 80 -6.77 -11.27 -2.29
N HIS A 81 -7.45 -12.01 -3.18
CA HIS A 81 -6.81 -13.08 -3.94
C HIS A 81 -5.78 -12.54 -4.92
N SER A 82 -6.09 -11.44 -5.63
CA SER A 82 -5.14 -10.75 -6.51
C SER A 82 -3.88 -10.32 -5.77
N MET A 83 -4.01 -9.79 -4.54
CA MET A 83 -2.84 -9.39 -3.75
C MET A 83 -2.03 -10.59 -3.25
N ARG A 84 -2.69 -11.66 -2.77
CA ARG A 84 -1.99 -12.91 -2.41
C ARG A 84 -1.24 -13.49 -3.60
N GLN A 85 -1.84 -13.46 -4.80
CA GLN A 85 -1.20 -13.93 -6.02
C GLN A 85 0.12 -13.20 -6.32
N VAL A 86 0.24 -11.90 -6.01
CA VAL A 86 1.50 -11.16 -6.17
C VAL A 86 2.63 -11.80 -5.36
N ALA A 87 2.38 -12.18 -4.11
CA ALA A 87 3.37 -12.87 -3.30
C ALA A 87 3.72 -14.26 -3.87
N LEU A 88 2.71 -15.01 -4.34
CA LEU A 88 2.92 -16.33 -4.96
C LEU A 88 3.74 -16.26 -6.25
N LEU A 89 3.48 -15.27 -7.11
CA LEU A 89 4.29 -15.00 -8.30
C LEU A 89 5.75 -14.66 -7.95
N GLY A 90 5.97 -14.08 -6.75
CA GLY A 90 7.30 -13.80 -6.23
C GLY A 90 8.14 -15.04 -5.88
N ILE A 91 7.56 -16.24 -5.78
CA ILE A 91 8.29 -17.46 -5.38
C ILE A 91 9.48 -17.74 -6.33
N THR A 92 9.28 -17.62 -7.63
CA THR A 92 10.31 -17.91 -8.64
C THR A 92 11.35 -16.81 -8.79
N SER A 93 11.03 -15.58 -8.38
CA SER A 93 11.92 -14.41 -8.53
C SER A 93 12.65 -14.03 -7.25
N LEU A 94 12.01 -14.18 -6.09
CA LEU A 94 12.52 -13.76 -4.78
C LEU A 94 12.90 -14.96 -3.89
N GLY A 95 12.46 -16.16 -4.27
CA GLY A 95 12.54 -17.37 -3.46
C GLY A 95 11.39 -17.51 -2.46
N TRP A 96 11.16 -18.76 -2.03
CA TRP A 96 10.04 -19.14 -1.16
C TRP A 96 9.94 -18.29 0.11
N SER A 97 11.05 -18.13 0.85
CA SER A 97 11.04 -17.45 2.15
C SER A 97 10.61 -15.99 2.05
N GLN A 98 11.09 -15.27 1.03
CA GLN A 98 10.72 -13.87 0.83
C GLN A 98 9.27 -13.74 0.37
N ALA A 99 8.83 -14.62 -0.54
CA ALA A 99 7.46 -14.67 -1.00
C ALA A 99 6.46 -14.95 0.14
N MET A 100 6.74 -15.95 0.99
CA MET A 100 5.86 -16.30 2.13
C MET A 100 5.81 -15.20 3.18
N ARG A 101 6.93 -14.51 3.43
CA ARG A 101 6.93 -13.32 4.29
C ARG A 101 6.04 -12.21 3.72
N GLY A 102 6.16 -11.94 2.42
CA GLY A 102 5.27 -10.99 1.73
C GLY A 102 3.80 -11.38 1.82
N LEU A 103 3.49 -12.68 1.65
CA LEU A 103 2.14 -13.22 1.78
C LEU A 103 1.59 -12.99 3.20
N ALA A 104 2.36 -13.31 4.23
CA ALA A 104 1.95 -13.09 5.62
C ALA A 104 1.61 -11.62 5.91
N TRP A 105 2.42 -10.68 5.39
CA TRP A 105 2.13 -9.25 5.53
C TRP A 105 0.88 -8.80 4.76
N ILE A 106 0.58 -9.40 3.60
CA ILE A 106 -0.68 -9.15 2.89
C ILE A 106 -1.87 -9.67 3.71
N GLU A 107 -1.75 -10.85 4.32
CA GLU A 107 -2.78 -11.48 5.14
C GLU A 107 -3.04 -10.70 6.44
N ASP A 108 -2.01 -10.11 7.03
CA ASP A 108 -2.13 -9.18 8.16
C ASP A 108 -3.12 -8.04 7.91
N VAL A 109 -3.27 -7.63 6.65
CA VAL A 109 -4.19 -6.56 6.24
C VAL A 109 -5.51 -7.12 5.75
N THR A 110 -5.47 -8.20 4.97
CA THR A 110 -6.66 -8.73 4.28
C THR A 110 -7.53 -9.63 5.15
N GLU A 111 -6.98 -10.27 6.19
CA GLU A 111 -7.71 -11.19 7.06
C GLU A 111 -8.14 -10.59 8.39
N LYS A 112 -7.55 -9.47 8.82
CA LYS A 112 -8.04 -8.76 10.03
C LYS A 112 -9.48 -8.24 9.88
N ALA A 113 -9.98 -8.12 8.63
CA ALA A 113 -11.37 -7.77 8.36
C ALA A 113 -12.37 -8.95 8.49
N SER A 114 -11.91 -10.21 8.54
CA SER A 114 -12.78 -11.41 8.44
C SER A 114 -12.93 -12.23 9.73
N LYS A 115 -12.27 -11.84 10.85
CA LYS A 115 -12.38 -12.58 12.12
C LYS A 115 -13.76 -12.42 12.76
N LYS A 116 -14.74 -13.27 12.38
CA LYS A 116 -15.82 -13.67 13.29
C LYS A 116 -15.21 -14.39 14.50
N PRO A 117 -15.68 -14.16 15.73
CA PRO A 117 -15.12 -14.79 16.92
C PRO A 117 -15.26 -16.32 16.82
N LYS A 118 -14.17 -17.06 17.08
CA LYS A 118 -14.23 -18.51 17.22
C LYS A 118 -15.20 -18.85 18.35
N ARG A 119 -16.34 -19.46 18.02
CA ARG A 119 -17.22 -20.08 19.02
C ARG A 119 -16.41 -21.17 19.73
N ARG A 120 -16.28 -21.01 21.05
CA ARG A 120 -15.75 -22.05 21.96
C ARG A 120 -16.68 -23.25 21.97
#